data_AF-A0A0F9N0U3-F1
#
_entry.id   AF-A0A0F9N0U3-F1
#
_cell.length_a   1.000
_cell.length_b   1.000
_cell.length_c   1.000
_cell.angle_alpha   90.00
_cell.angle_beta   90.00
_cell.angle_gamma   90.00
#
_symmetry.space_group_name_H-M   'P 1'
#
loop_
_entity.id
_entity.type
_entity.pdbx_description
1 polymer ?
#
loop_
_entity_poly.entity_id
_entity_poly.type
_entity_poly.pdbx_seq_one_letter_code
_entity_poly.pdbx_strand_id
1 'polypeptide(L)' 'MQEQHVEVKKHLTPSQRIVQYFKYEHLPPKLKDASKPFCVLAHQLEETLPDGPEKTFCLRQLLIAKDAGVRSAMEGE' A
#
# COMPACT_ATOMS: atom_id res chain seq x y z
N MET A 1 -37.97 -24.32 0.60
CA MET A 1 -37.30 -23.18 -0.06
C MET A 1 -35.85 -23.22 0.38
N GLN A 2 -34.91 -23.45 -0.53
CA GLN A 2 -33.49 -23.52 -0.18
C GLN A 2 -32.93 -22.09 -0.16
N GLU A 3 -32.49 -21.64 1.01
CA GLU A 3 -31.78 -20.38 1.19
C GLU A 3 -30.39 -20.51 0.56
N GLN A 4 -30.21 -19.88 -0.60
CA GLN A 4 -28.91 -19.80 -1.24
C GLN A 4 -28.08 -18.73 -0.51
N HIS A 5 -27.08 -19.16 0.26
CA HIS A 5 -26.02 -18.29 0.74
C HIS A 5 -25.30 -17.65 -0.47
N VAL A 6 -25.55 -16.37 -0.70
CA VAL A 6 -24.78 -15.55 -1.63
C VAL A 6 -23.50 -15.13 -0.92
N GLU A 7 -22.37 -15.71 -1.32
CA GLU A 7 -21.05 -15.31 -0.85
C GLU A 7 -20.76 -13.88 -1.34
N VAL A 8 -20.83 -12.91 -0.43
CA VAL A 8 -20.55 -11.50 -0.74
C VAL A 8 -19.06 -11.36 -1.03
N LYS A 9 -18.67 -11.31 -2.31
CA LYS A 9 -17.31 -10.94 -2.70
C LYS A 9 -16.98 -9.56 -2.13
N LYS A 10 -16.06 -9.50 -1.16
CA LYS A 10 -15.60 -8.25 -0.54
C LYS A 10 -14.95 -7.38 -1.62
N HIS A 11 -15.60 -6.29 -1.98
CA HIS A 11 -15.06 -5.34 -2.94
C HIS A 11 -13.99 -4.49 -2.24
N LEU A 12 -12.75 -4.54 -2.75
CA LEU A 12 -11.67 -3.70 -2.24
C LEU A 12 -11.93 -2.23 -2.59
N THR A 13 -11.78 -1.36 -1.61
CA THR A 13 -11.80 0.10 -1.81
C THR A 13 -10.64 0.53 -2.71
N PRO A 14 -10.72 1.70 -3.37
CA PRO A 14 -9.60 2.22 -4.15
C PRO A 14 -8.29 2.33 -3.37
N SER A 15 -8.35 2.73 -2.09
CA SER A 15 -7.20 2.84 -1.20
C SER A 15 -6.59 1.46 -0.88
N GLN A 16 -7.41 0.45 -0.58
CA GLN A 16 -6.95 -0.92 -0.35
C GLN A 16 -6.22 -1.52 -1.56
N ARG A 17 -6.65 -1.18 -2.79
CA ARG A 17 -5.95 -1.59 -4.01
C ARG A 17 -4.58 -0.94 -4.18
N ILE A 18 -4.30 0.18 -3.51
CA ILE A 18 -3.00 0.85 -3.54
C ILE A 18 -2.06 0.26 -2.48
N VAL A 19 -2.57 0.01 -1.26
CA VAL A 19 -1.78 -0.49 -0.11
C VAL A 19 -1.00 -1.76 -0.45
N GLN A 20 -1.55 -2.66 -1.28
CA GLN A 20 -0.85 -3.89 -1.69
C GLN A 20 0.51 -3.65 -2.38
N TYR A 21 0.72 -2.49 -3.02
CA TYR A 21 1.97 -2.15 -3.69
C TYR A 21 3.08 -1.71 -2.72
N PHE A 22 2.79 -1.56 -1.43
CA PHE A 22 3.78 -1.24 -0.41
C PHE A 22 4.54 -2.45 0.13
N LYS A 23 4.12 -3.67 -0.22
CA LYS A 23 4.90 -4.89 0.07
C LYS A 23 6.34 -4.70 -0.36
N TYR A 24 7.28 -5.12 0.49
CA TYR A 24 8.71 -4.91 0.30
C TYR A 24 9.52 -6.20 0.52
N GLU A 25 8.86 -7.30 0.85
CA GLU A 25 9.48 -8.59 1.15
C GLU A 25 10.25 -9.16 -0.03
N HIS A 26 9.84 -8.79 -1.25
CA HIS A 26 10.45 -9.19 -2.52
C HIS A 26 11.74 -8.43 -2.85
N LEU A 27 12.05 -7.33 -2.14
CA LEU A 27 13.26 -6.55 -2.40
C LEU A 27 14.51 -7.22 -1.79
N PRO A 28 15.72 -6.94 -2.31
CA PRO A 28 16.97 -7.27 -1.63
C PRO A 28 17.10 -6.55 -0.27
N PRO A 29 17.87 -7.09 0.71
CA PRO A 29 17.95 -6.56 2.07
C PRO A 29 18.17 -5.03 2.16
N LYS A 30 19.15 -4.48 1.44
CA LYS A 30 19.46 -3.04 1.41
C LYS A 30 18.26 -2.18 0.98
N LEU A 31 17.48 -2.65 0.01
CA LEU A 31 16.32 -1.92 -0.52
C LEU A 31 15.07 -2.08 0.37
N LYS A 32 15.00 -3.14 1.18
CA LYS A 32 13.92 -3.30 2.18
C LYS A 32 13.93 -2.16 3.19
N ASP A 33 15.11 -1.75 3.65
CA ASP A 33 15.24 -0.70 4.66
C ASP A 33 14.72 0.65 4.16
N ALA A 34 14.95 0.97 2.89
CA ALA A 34 14.39 2.17 2.25
C ALA A 34 12.86 2.10 2.06
N SER A 35 12.32 0.91 1.78
CA SER A 35 10.88 0.72 1.49
C SER A 35 10.00 0.56 2.73
N LYS A 36 10.51 -0.09 3.78
CA LYS A 36 9.79 -0.41 5.02
C LYS A 36 9.06 0.76 5.67
N PRO A 37 9.65 1.97 5.88
CA PRO A 37 8.93 3.05 6.55
C PRO A 37 7.67 3.49 5.79
N PHE A 38 7.69 3.47 4.46
CA PHE A 38 6.54 3.79 3.63
C PHE A 38 5.43 2.75 3.76
N CYS A 39 5.79 1.47 3.85
CA CYS A 39 4.80 0.41 4.04
C CYS A 39 4.07 0.54 5.38
N VAL A 40 4.81 0.77 6.46
CA VAL A 40 4.24 0.98 7.79
C VAL A 40 3.28 2.17 7.76
N LEU A 41 3.70 3.30 7.19
CA LEU A 41 2.86 4.50 7.10
C LEU A 41 1.63 4.27 6.22
N ALA A 42 1.75 3.55 5.10
CA ALA A 42 0.61 3.26 4.22
C ALA A 42 -0.49 2.46 4.94
N HIS A 43 -0.10 1.46 5.74
CA HIS A 43 -1.04 0.70 6.56
C HIS A 43 -1.69 1.56 7.65
N GLN A 44 -0.90 2.40 8.33
CA GLN A 44 -1.45 3.32 9.33
C GLN A 44 -2.47 4.31 8.72
N LEU A 45 -2.17 4.90 7.56
CA LEU A 45 -3.08 5.82 6.87
C LEU A 45 -4.34 5.10 6.37
N GLU A 46 -4.21 3.85 5.91
CA GLU A 46 -5.35 3.03 5.52
C GLU A 46 -6.30 2.75 6.70
N GLU A 47 -5.75 2.50 7.88
CA GLU A 47 -6.53 2.18 9.09
C GLU A 47 -7.15 3.42 9.74
N THR A 48 -6.46 4.57 9.68
CA THR A 48 -6.82 5.75 10.49
C THR A 48 -7.60 6.82 9.74
N LEU A 49 -7.46 6.91 8.41
CA LEU A 49 -8.14 7.92 7.62
C LEU A 49 -9.50 7.42 7.09
N PRO A 50 -10.52 8.30 7.03
CA PRO A 50 -11.79 7.96 6.42
C PRO A 50 -11.63 7.69 4.92
N ASP A 51 -12.42 6.76 4.39
CA ASP A 51 -12.42 6.46 2.96
C ASP A 51 -12.86 7.67 2.14
N GLY A 52 -12.10 7.96 1.08
CA GLY A 52 -12.37 9.11 0.23
C GLY A 52 -11.29 9.37 -0.82
N PRO A 53 -11.52 10.36 -1.68
CA PRO A 53 -10.58 10.74 -2.73
C PRO A 53 -9.23 11.21 -2.16
N GLU A 54 -9.23 11.96 -1.05
CA GLU A 54 -8.00 12.46 -0.43
C GLU A 54 -7.14 11.35 0.17
N LYS A 55 -7.75 10.35 0.84
CA LYS A 55 -7.03 9.15 1.31
C LYS A 55 -6.39 8.40 0.14
N THR A 56 -7.15 8.21 -0.94
CA THR A 56 -6.65 7.57 -2.16
C THR A 56 -5.50 8.35 -2.77
N PHE A 57 -5.60 9.69 -2.83
CA PHE A 57 -4.54 10.56 -3.33
C PHE A 57 -3.30 10.51 -2.45
N CYS A 58 -3.46 10.63 -1.13
CA CYS A 58 -2.40 10.51 -0.13
C CYS A 58 -1.59 9.22 -0.30
N LEU A 59 -2.26 8.06 -0.39
CA LEU A 59 -1.60 6.76 -0.59
C LEU A 59 -0.90 6.65 -1.95
N ARG A 60 -1.42 7.26 -3.02
CA ARG A 60 -0.72 7.32 -4.31
C ARG A 60 0.55 8.14 -4.23
N GLN A 61 0.51 9.31 -3.58
CA GLN A 61 1.70 10.15 -3.40
C GLN A 61 2.75 9.43 -2.54
N LEU A 62 2.31 8.73 -1.50
CA LEU A 62 3.22 7.94 -0.67
C LEU A 62 3.88 6.80 -1.46
N LEU A 63 3.16 6.16 -2.40
CA LEU A 63 3.73 5.12 -3.25
C LEU A 63 4.81 5.69 -4.19
N ILE A 64 4.55 6.86 -4.79
CA ILE A 64 5.55 7.57 -5.61
C ILE A 64 6.80 7.90 -4.78
N ALA A 65 6.60 8.38 -3.55
CA ALA A 65 7.69 8.69 -2.64
C ALA A 65 8.51 7.45 -2.26
N LYS A 66 7.85 6.31 -1.99
CA LYS A 66 8.50 5.02 -1.76
C LYS A 66 9.38 4.63 -2.93
N ASP A 67 8.84 4.67 -4.15
CA ASP A 67 9.56 4.26 -5.35
C ASP A 67 10.77 5.17 -5.62
N ALA A 68 10.66 6.47 -5.34
CA ALA A 68 11.79 7.40 -5.40
C ALA A 68 12.86 7.09 -4.34
N GLY A 69 12.46 6.82 -3.10
CA GLY A 69 13.39 6.43 -2.03
C GLY A 69 14.13 5.12 -2.34
N VAL A 70 13.43 4.13 -2.89
CA VAL A 70 14.05 2.87 -3.33
C VAL A 70 15.05 3.11 -4.46
N ARG A 71 14.72 3.91 -5.49
CA ARG A 71 15.66 4.25 -6.56
C ARG A 71 16.92 4.95 -6.03
N SER A 72 16.77 5.90 -5.11
CA SER A 72 17.92 6.57 -4.48
C SER A 72 18.82 5.59 -3.72
N ALA A 73 18.26 4.59 -3.05
CA ALA A 73 19.05 3.56 -2.37
C ALA A 73 19.86 2.64 -3.32
N MET A 74 19.51 2.62 -4.61
CA MET A 74 20.27 1.89 -5.65
C MET A 74 21.52 2.65 -6.11
N GLU A 75 21.56 3.98 -6.01
CA GLU A 75 22.68 4.81 -6.50
C GLU A 75 23.94 4.67 -5.62
N GLY A 76 23.78 4.25 -4.36
CA GLY A 76 24.88 4.00 -3.44
C GLY A 76 25.47 2.58 -3.52
N GLU A 77 25.38 1.91 -4.67
CA GLU A 77 26.06 0.63 -4.98
C GLU A 77 27.36 0.84 -5.76
#